data_AF-A0A017T338-F1
#
_entry.id   AF-A0A017T338-F1
#
_cell.length_a   1.000
_cell.length_b   1.000
_cell.length_c   1.000
_cell.angle_alpha   90.00
_cell.angle_beta   90.00
_cell.angle_gamma   90.00
#
_symmetry.space_group_name_H-M   'P 1'
#
loop_
_entity.id
_entity.type
_entity.pdbx_description
1 polymer ?
#
loop_
_entity_poly.entity_id
_entity_poly.type
_entity_poly.pdbx_seq_one_letter_code
_entity_poly.pdbx_strand_id
1 'polypeptide(L)'
;MNRISLISAAFLPMVLASLSLGCGGAEAMDEATQEAMGASEASNPGYGYEMREDTIDAAPQAVQAADGNIVAGRLRPEVIQSTVRGRFEAMRPCYEAALQQNATLAGKVTVRFQVLADGSVVGAQDNGSTLADATAVQCVVDVFAGTSFPASEAGTATVIYPIEFAPGDD
;
A
#
# COMPACT_ATOMS: atom_id res chain seq x y z
N MET A 1 50.48 -10.46 9.11
CA MET A 1 50.03 -11.85 8.98
C MET A 1 50.46 -12.63 10.21
N ASN A 2 49.53 -13.03 11.08
CA ASN A 2 49.82 -13.96 12.18
C ASN A 2 48.73 -15.03 12.17
N ARG A 3 49.13 -16.27 11.92
CA ARG A 3 48.26 -17.45 11.94
C ARG A 3 48.27 -18.04 13.35
N ILE A 4 47.12 -18.14 13.98
CA ILE A 4 46.90 -19.09 15.08
C ILE A 4 45.54 -19.75 14.82
N SER A 5 45.62 -21.05 14.65
CA SER A 5 44.51 -21.97 14.45
C SER A 5 44.19 -22.63 15.80
N LEU A 6 42.96 -23.15 15.89
CA LEU A 6 42.55 -24.35 16.64
C LEU A 6 41.94 -24.20 18.06
N ILE A 7 40.75 -24.82 18.16
CA ILE A 7 40.14 -25.57 19.28
C ILE A 7 39.21 -24.81 20.25
N SER A 8 37.91 -25.03 20.09
CA SER A 8 37.12 -25.74 21.13
C SER A 8 35.77 -26.21 20.60
N ALA A 9 35.61 -27.53 20.59
CA ALA A 9 34.34 -28.22 20.46
C ALA A 9 33.75 -28.43 21.86
N ALA A 10 32.46 -28.15 22.02
CA ALA A 10 31.54 -28.71 23.02
C ALA A 10 30.11 -28.27 22.57
N PHE A 11 29.19 -29.11 22.07
CA PHE A 11 28.41 -30.17 22.76
C PHE A 11 28.00 -29.68 24.16
N LEU A 12 26.77 -29.41 24.57
CA LEU A 12 25.38 -29.84 24.26
C LEU A 12 24.48 -28.94 25.20
N PRO A 13 23.17 -29.20 25.48
CA PRO A 13 21.99 -29.52 24.68
C PRO A 13 20.76 -28.62 25.04
N MET A 14 19.61 -28.95 24.43
CA MET A 14 18.31 -29.14 25.13
C MET A 14 17.31 -27.98 25.30
N VAL A 15 16.32 -27.99 24.41
CA VAL A 15 14.85 -28.07 24.65
C VAL A 15 14.20 -26.98 25.52
N LEU A 16 13.26 -26.24 24.92
CA LEU A 16 11.84 -26.27 25.32
C LEU A 16 10.97 -25.56 24.27
N ALA A 17 10.34 -26.38 23.42
CA ALA A 17 9.24 -25.96 22.56
C ALA A 17 7.96 -25.89 23.39
N SER A 18 7.46 -24.69 23.66
CA SER A 18 6.13 -24.45 24.22
C SER A 18 5.12 -24.25 23.09
N LEU A 19 4.43 -25.33 22.75
CA LEU A 19 3.29 -25.36 21.83
C LEU A 19 2.03 -24.94 22.60
N SER A 20 1.66 -23.66 22.57
CA SER A 20 0.37 -23.22 23.10
C SER A 20 -0.73 -23.39 22.06
N LEU A 21 -1.47 -24.47 22.23
CA LEU A 21 -2.74 -24.79 21.58
C LEU A 21 -3.83 -23.84 22.11
N GLY A 22 -4.32 -22.92 21.27
CA GLY A 22 -5.45 -22.04 21.59
C GLY A 22 -6.60 -22.20 20.60
N CYS A 23 -7.70 -22.80 21.05
CA CYS A 23 -8.99 -22.95 20.38
C CYS A 23 -9.83 -21.68 20.64
N GLY A 24 -10.36 -20.99 19.64
CA GLY A 24 -11.78 -21.12 19.23
C GLY A 24 -12.78 -20.42 20.17
N GLY A 25 -13.43 -19.35 19.70
CA GLY A 25 -14.56 -18.70 20.38
C GLY A 25 -15.26 -17.70 19.45
N ALA A 26 -16.37 -18.13 18.84
CA ALA A 26 -17.30 -17.30 18.10
C ALA A 26 -18.45 -16.91 19.04
N GLU A 27 -18.80 -15.63 19.07
CA GLU A 27 -19.95 -15.13 19.83
C GLU A 27 -20.94 -14.52 18.82
N ALA A 28 -22.09 -15.17 18.69
CA ALA A 28 -23.26 -14.74 17.94
C ALA A 28 -24.37 -14.44 18.95
N MET A 29 -24.92 -13.22 18.96
CA MET A 29 -26.20 -12.77 19.54
C MET A 29 -26.52 -11.43 18.83
N ASP A 30 -27.73 -11.02 18.46
CA ASP A 30 -29.06 -11.31 18.95
C ASP A 30 -30.12 -10.84 17.91
N GLU A 31 -31.29 -11.46 17.98
CA GLU A 31 -32.51 -11.19 17.21
C GLU A 31 -33.08 -9.78 17.45
N ALA A 32 -33.61 -9.16 16.40
CA ALA A 32 -34.69 -8.20 16.54
C ALA A 32 -35.72 -8.40 15.43
N THR A 33 -36.78 -9.11 15.82
CA THR A 33 -38.03 -9.33 15.09
C THR A 33 -38.89 -8.06 15.11
N GLN A 34 -39.58 -7.77 14.00
CA GLN A 34 -41.06 -7.71 13.90
C GLN A 34 -41.61 -6.62 12.94
N GLU A 35 -42.23 -7.12 11.87
CA GLU A 35 -43.50 -6.74 11.20
C GLU A 35 -43.81 -5.29 10.79
N ALA A 36 -44.25 -5.13 9.53
CA ALA A 36 -45.68 -4.91 9.23
C ALA A 36 -45.93 -4.76 7.72
N MET A 37 -46.94 -5.48 7.24
CA MET A 37 -47.58 -5.25 5.95
C MET A 37 -48.51 -4.03 6.08
N GLY A 38 -48.44 -3.11 5.13
CA GLY A 38 -49.37 -1.99 4.99
C GLY A 38 -49.36 -1.50 3.55
N ALA A 39 -50.25 -2.06 2.72
CA ALA A 39 -50.54 -1.54 1.40
C ALA A 39 -51.58 -0.42 1.50
N SER A 40 -51.34 0.68 0.79
CA SER A 40 -52.44 1.41 0.16
C SER A 40 -51.94 2.11 -1.09
N GLU A 41 -52.74 1.96 -2.14
CA GLU A 41 -52.49 2.24 -3.54
C GLU A 41 -52.47 3.75 -3.83
N ALA A 42 -51.62 4.17 -4.75
CA ALA A 42 -51.83 5.37 -5.54
C ALA A 42 -51.42 5.07 -6.99
N SER A 43 -52.43 4.69 -7.78
CA SER A 43 -52.36 4.61 -9.23
C SER A 43 -51.96 5.95 -9.83
N ASN A 44 -50.85 5.97 -10.57
CA ASN A 44 -50.57 7.03 -11.53
C ASN A 44 -50.12 6.37 -12.85
N PRO A 45 -50.96 6.31 -13.91
CA PRO A 45 -50.47 6.01 -15.25
C PRO A 45 -49.88 7.30 -15.84
N GLY A 46 -48.80 7.78 -15.21
CA GLY A 46 -47.99 8.87 -15.71
C GLY A 46 -46.80 8.25 -16.42
N TYR A 47 -46.80 8.27 -17.74
CA TYR A 47 -45.60 8.10 -18.56
C TYR A 47 -44.69 9.32 -18.33
N GLY A 48 -44.10 9.38 -17.14
CA GLY A 48 -43.06 10.32 -16.77
C GLY A 48 -41.72 9.68 -17.07
N TYR A 49 -41.04 10.19 -18.09
CA TYR A 49 -39.61 9.99 -18.21
C TYR A 49 -38.95 11.08 -17.37
N GLU A 50 -38.38 10.71 -16.22
CA GLU A 50 -37.42 11.59 -15.54
C GLU A 50 -36.08 11.43 -16.26
N MET A 51 -35.76 12.39 -17.13
CA MET A 51 -34.39 12.55 -17.63
C MET A 51 -33.55 12.98 -16.42
N ARG A 52 -32.69 12.08 -15.94
CA ARG A 52 -31.57 12.51 -15.12
C ARG A 52 -30.60 13.20 -16.07
N GLU A 53 -30.16 14.41 -15.73
CA GLU A 53 -29.09 15.07 -16.45
C GLU A 53 -27.89 14.11 -16.53
N ASP A 54 -27.51 13.70 -17.75
CA ASP A 54 -26.24 13.03 -18.00
C ASP A 54 -25.13 14.09 -17.88
N THR A 55 -24.75 14.42 -16.65
CA THR A 55 -23.50 15.15 -16.44
C THR A 55 -22.35 14.20 -16.68
N ILE A 56 -21.64 14.41 -17.79
CA ILE A 56 -20.29 13.88 -17.96
C ILE A 56 -19.39 14.70 -17.02
N ASP A 57 -19.37 14.30 -15.75
CA ASP A 57 -18.38 14.79 -14.80
C ASP A 57 -17.02 14.28 -15.25
N ALA A 58 -16.24 15.17 -15.86
CA ALA A 58 -14.84 14.98 -16.21
C ALA A 58 -13.95 15.03 -14.95
N ALA A 59 -14.30 14.27 -13.91
CA ALA A 59 -13.36 13.92 -12.88
C ALA A 59 -12.99 12.45 -13.10
N PRO A 60 -11.72 12.11 -13.38
CA PRO A 60 -11.32 10.71 -13.41
C PRO A 60 -11.65 10.14 -12.03
N GLN A 61 -12.64 9.26 -11.97
CA GLN A 61 -12.95 8.55 -10.74
C GLN A 61 -11.70 7.74 -10.41
N ALA A 62 -10.97 8.21 -9.40
CA ALA A 62 -9.85 7.48 -8.86
C ALA A 62 -10.45 6.23 -8.23
N VAL A 63 -10.36 5.12 -8.97
CA VAL A 63 -10.73 3.82 -8.46
C VAL A 63 -9.83 3.56 -7.26
N GLN A 64 -10.44 3.53 -6.08
CA GLN A 64 -9.76 3.18 -4.85
C GLN A 64 -9.41 1.69 -4.97
N ALA A 65 -8.11 1.39 -5.14
CA ALA A 65 -7.65 0.02 -4.94
C ALA A 65 -7.88 -0.31 -3.46
N ALA A 66 -8.34 -1.54 -3.16
CA ALA A 66 -8.78 -1.97 -1.83
C ALA A 66 -7.71 -1.86 -0.71
N ASP A 67 -6.50 -1.47 -1.09
CA ASP A 67 -5.26 -1.29 -0.36
C ASP A 67 -4.90 0.19 -0.06
N GLY A 68 -5.82 1.14 -0.28
CA GLY A 68 -5.60 2.56 0.06
C GLY A 68 -4.71 3.32 -0.93
N ASN A 69 -4.33 2.68 -2.03
CA ASN A 69 -3.60 3.30 -3.13
C ASN A 69 -4.60 4.02 -4.06
N ILE A 70 -4.59 5.35 -4.04
CA ILE A 70 -5.45 6.15 -4.93
C ILE A 70 -4.74 6.29 -6.28
N VAL A 71 -5.27 5.59 -7.28
CA VAL A 71 -4.81 5.67 -8.67
C VAL A 71 -5.77 6.56 -9.43
N ALA A 72 -5.40 7.83 -9.61
CA ALA A 72 -6.12 8.72 -10.50
C ALA A 72 -5.69 8.43 -11.95
N GLY A 73 -6.36 7.44 -12.55
CA GLY A 73 -6.35 7.19 -13.99
C GLY A 73 -5.68 5.89 -14.45
N ARG A 74 -6.28 5.31 -15.50
CA ARG A 74 -5.67 4.76 -16.73
C ARG A 74 -4.62 3.62 -16.62
N LEU A 75 -3.75 3.61 -15.62
CA LEU A 75 -2.76 2.57 -15.33
C LEU A 75 -3.34 1.56 -14.32
N ARG A 76 -3.18 0.26 -14.60
CA ARG A 76 -3.70 -0.78 -13.70
C ARG A 76 -2.90 -0.85 -12.38
N PRO A 77 -3.55 -0.96 -11.21
CA PRO A 77 -2.87 -1.04 -9.92
C PRO A 77 -1.82 -2.17 -9.85
N GLU A 78 -2.07 -3.31 -10.51
CA GLU A 78 -1.17 -4.46 -10.49
C GLU A 78 0.17 -4.14 -11.17
N VAL A 79 0.16 -3.30 -12.22
CA VAL A 79 1.38 -2.84 -12.88
C VAL A 79 2.16 -1.92 -11.96
N ILE A 80 1.46 -1.03 -11.25
CA ILE A 80 2.08 -0.10 -10.30
C ILE A 80 2.78 -0.90 -9.18
N GLN A 81 2.04 -1.79 -8.53
CA GLN A 81 2.56 -2.61 -7.44
C GLN A 81 3.74 -3.48 -7.91
N SER A 82 3.64 -4.12 -9.08
CA SER A 82 4.72 -4.95 -9.62
C SER A 82 5.99 -4.12 -9.90
N THR A 83 5.86 -2.96 -10.54
CA THR A 83 7.00 -2.09 -10.83
C THR A 83 7.64 -1.57 -9.54
N VAL A 84 6.85 -1.07 -8.60
CA VAL A 84 7.35 -0.50 -7.34
C VAL A 84 8.04 -1.57 -6.49
N ARG A 85 7.46 -2.78 -6.38
CA ARG A 85 8.11 -3.91 -5.69
C ARG A 85 9.46 -4.28 -6.29
N GLY A 86 9.60 -4.19 -7.62
CA GLY A 86 10.88 -4.38 -8.30
C GLY A 86 11.95 -3.35 -7.94
N ARG A 87 11.58 -2.25 -7.28
CA ARG A 87 12.48 -1.18 -6.84
C ARG A 87 12.85 -1.25 -5.37
N PHE A 88 12.32 -2.21 -4.60
CA PHE A 88 12.58 -2.32 -3.16
C PHE A 88 14.06 -2.54 -2.85
N GLU A 89 14.78 -3.29 -3.68
CA GLU A 89 16.24 -3.47 -3.54
C GLU A 89 17.01 -2.14 -3.67
N ALA A 90 16.51 -1.18 -4.47
CA ALA A 90 17.10 0.15 -4.59
C ALA A 90 16.72 1.08 -3.41
N MET A 91 15.59 0.81 -2.74
CA MET A 91 15.14 1.57 -1.57
C MET A 91 15.76 1.07 -0.26
N ARG A 92 16.12 -0.22 -0.19
CA ARG A 92 16.75 -0.83 0.99
C ARG A 92 17.91 -0.01 1.58
N PRO A 93 18.91 0.47 0.81
CA PRO A 93 20.00 1.27 1.37
C PRO A 93 19.54 2.59 1.99
N CYS A 94 18.44 3.18 1.53
CA CYS A 94 17.86 4.39 2.14
C CYS A 94 17.44 4.13 3.59
N TYR A 95 16.83 2.97 3.83
CA TYR A 95 16.35 2.58 5.15
C TYR A 95 17.46 2.02 6.04
N GLU A 96 18.37 1.21 5.50
CA GLU A 96 19.53 0.68 6.24
C GLU A 96 20.41 1.82 6.79
N ALA A 97 20.64 2.88 6.00
CA ALA A 97 21.40 4.05 6.45
C ALA A 97 20.71 4.78 7.62
N ALA A 98 19.37 4.80 7.63
CA ALA A 98 18.59 5.39 8.72
C ALA A 98 18.60 4.52 9.98
N LEU A 99 18.58 3.19 9.82
CA LEU A 99 18.69 2.23 10.93
C LEU A 99 20.03 2.33 11.68
N GLN A 100 21.11 2.74 11.01
CA GLN A 100 22.39 3.01 11.68
C GLN A 100 22.29 4.15 12.72
N GLN A 101 21.35 5.07 12.53
CA GLN A 101 21.12 6.19 13.45
C GLN A 101 20.05 5.85 14.49
N ASN A 102 19.02 5.09 14.09
CA ASN A 102 17.93 4.67 14.96
C ASN A 102 17.51 3.22 14.62
N ALA A 103 17.97 2.26 15.42
CA ALA A 103 17.73 0.83 15.21
C ALA A 103 16.25 0.42 15.35
N THR A 104 15.40 1.26 15.96
CA THR A 104 13.96 1.02 16.12
C THR A 104 13.14 1.90 15.18
N LEU A 105 13.75 2.50 14.17
CA LEU A 105 13.06 3.39 13.24
C LEU A 105 12.00 2.60 12.48
N ALA A 106 10.74 2.99 12.61
CA ALA A 106 9.64 2.46 11.84
C ALA A 106 8.73 3.60 11.38
N GLY A 107 7.96 3.36 10.33
CA GLY A 107 7.01 4.33 9.83
C GLY A 107 6.66 4.09 8.37
N LYS A 108 5.87 5.00 7.83
CA LYS A 108 5.41 4.95 6.45
C LYS A 108 6.03 6.07 5.64
N VAL A 109 6.49 5.76 4.44
CA VAL A 109 6.85 6.74 3.42
C VAL A 109 5.74 6.79 2.38
N THR A 110 5.10 7.94 2.19
CA THR A 110 4.03 8.11 1.20
C THR A 110 4.54 8.99 0.07
N VAL A 111 4.63 8.45 -1.14
CA VAL A 111 5.14 9.20 -2.30
C VAL A 111 4.00 9.48 -3.27
N ARG A 112 3.86 10.74 -3.68
CA ARG A 112 2.98 11.15 -4.77
C ARG A 112 3.82 11.41 -6.02
N PHE A 113 3.38 10.88 -7.16
CA PHE A 113 4.05 11.10 -8.44
C PHE A 113 3.06 11.00 -9.61
N GLN A 114 3.49 11.45 -10.78
CA GLN A 114 2.75 11.32 -12.03
C GLN A 114 3.52 10.45 -13.02
N VAL A 115 2.82 9.52 -13.66
CA VAL A 115 3.34 8.66 -14.72
C VAL A 115 2.83 9.19 -16.05
N LEU A 116 3.72 9.56 -16.95
CA LEU A 116 3.38 10.02 -18.31
C LEU A 116 3.06 8.83 -19.23
N ALA A 117 2.50 9.12 -20.41
CA ALA A 117 2.09 8.09 -21.37
C ALA A 117 3.25 7.18 -21.85
N ASP A 118 4.47 7.73 -21.90
CA ASP A 118 5.70 7.00 -22.24
C ASP A 118 6.24 6.13 -21.08
N GLY A 119 5.61 6.21 -19.91
CA GLY A 119 6.00 5.49 -18.70
C GLY A 119 7.02 6.23 -17.81
N SER A 120 7.46 7.43 -18.21
CA SER A 120 8.36 8.23 -17.37
C SER A 120 7.64 8.79 -16.14
N VAL A 121 8.37 8.89 -15.03
CA VAL A 121 7.87 9.46 -13.77
C VAL A 121 8.27 10.92 -13.66
N VAL A 122 7.31 11.77 -13.33
CA VAL A 122 7.53 13.21 -13.08
C VAL A 122 6.86 13.65 -11.79
N GLY A 123 7.40 14.71 -11.16
CA GLY A 123 6.80 15.32 -9.97
C GLY A 123 6.72 14.39 -8.76
N ALA A 124 7.71 13.51 -8.58
CA ALA A 124 7.80 12.66 -7.40
C ALA A 124 8.14 13.52 -6.16
N GLN A 125 7.33 13.37 -5.11
CA GLN A 125 7.46 14.13 -3.87
C GLN A 125 6.86 13.39 -2.68
N ASP A 126 7.30 13.76 -1.47
CA ASP A 126 6.65 13.32 -0.24
C ASP A 126 5.19 13.78 -0.17
N ASN A 127 4.34 12.93 0.38
CA ASN A 127 2.91 13.15 0.57
C ASN A 127 2.49 12.74 1.99
N GLY A 128 3.18 13.28 3.00
CA GLY A 128 2.84 13.06 4.41
C GLY A 128 3.44 11.77 4.97
N SER A 129 4.75 11.58 4.77
CA SER A 129 5.48 10.48 5.41
C SER A 129 5.51 10.62 6.94
N THR A 130 5.49 9.48 7.62
CA THR A 130 5.57 9.35 9.09
C THR A 130 6.91 8.81 9.57
N LEU A 131 7.75 8.33 8.64
CA LEU A 131 9.11 7.90 8.94
C LEU A 131 9.93 9.08 9.48
N ALA A 132 10.48 8.94 10.68
CA ALA A 132 11.21 10.00 11.38
C ALA A 132 12.66 10.20 10.89
N ASP A 133 12.91 10.04 9.59
CA ASP A 133 14.20 10.34 8.95
C ASP A 133 13.95 10.97 7.57
N ALA A 134 14.16 12.28 7.47
CA ALA A 134 13.91 13.03 6.23
C ALA A 134 14.88 12.66 5.10
N THR A 135 16.10 12.20 5.43
CA THR A 135 17.11 11.79 4.43
C THR A 135 16.69 10.47 3.78
N ALA A 136 16.19 9.53 4.58
CA ALA A 136 15.64 8.28 4.10
C ALA A 136 14.39 8.51 3.24
N VAL A 137 13.47 9.39 3.69
CA VAL A 137 12.29 9.79 2.90
C VAL A 137 12.71 10.34 1.53
N GLN A 138 13.66 11.29 1.49
CA GLN A 138 14.12 11.87 0.24
C GLN A 138 14.81 10.84 -0.68
N CYS A 139 15.66 9.98 -0.11
CA CYS A 139 16.31 8.89 -0.86
C CYS A 139 15.27 7.97 -1.53
N VAL A 140 14.17 7.63 -0.83
CA VAL A 140 13.06 6.84 -1.42
C VAL A 140 12.37 7.63 -2.54
N VAL A 141 12.07 8.92 -2.34
CA VAL A 141 11.48 9.79 -3.38
C VAL A 141 12.36 9.82 -4.64
N ASP A 142 13.67 9.90 -4.49
CA ASP A 142 14.61 9.91 -5.62
C ASP A 142 14.60 8.57 -6.38
N VAL A 143 14.44 7.45 -5.69
CA VAL A 143 14.26 6.14 -6.33
C VAL A 143 12.98 6.10 -7.18
N PHE A 144 11.88 6.69 -6.70
CA PHE A 144 10.64 6.83 -7.48
C PHE A 144 10.84 7.73 -8.70
N ALA A 145 11.53 8.87 -8.55
CA ALA A 145 11.82 9.78 -9.65
C ALA A 145 12.65 9.11 -10.77
N GLY A 146 13.55 8.19 -10.41
CA GLY A 146 14.34 7.40 -11.37
C GLY A 146 13.67 6.10 -11.84
N THR A 147 12.41 5.86 -11.51
CA THR A 147 11.67 4.66 -11.93
C THR A 147 10.95 4.91 -13.24
N SER A 148 10.79 3.87 -14.06
CA SER A 148 9.98 3.92 -15.28
C SER A 148 8.95 2.80 -15.27
N PHE A 149 7.73 3.14 -15.68
CA PHE A 149 6.63 2.21 -15.84
C PHE A 149 6.54 1.75 -17.30
N PRO A 150 5.88 0.61 -17.58
CA PRO A 150 5.51 0.26 -18.95
C PRO A 150 4.65 1.38 -19.57
N ALA A 151 4.92 1.73 -20.83
CA ALA A 151 4.10 2.68 -21.55
C ALA A 151 2.64 2.23 -21.58
N SER A 152 1.72 3.18 -21.43
CA SER A 152 0.28 2.91 -21.45
C SER A 152 -0.42 3.84 -22.43
N GLU A 153 -1.25 3.28 -23.31
CA GLU A 153 -2.11 4.06 -24.23
C GLU A 153 -3.19 4.85 -23.48
N ALA A 154 -3.36 4.53 -22.21
CA ALA A 154 -4.33 5.12 -21.35
C ALA A 154 -3.93 6.58 -20.97
N GLY A 155 -2.69 7.01 -21.19
CA GLY A 155 -2.26 8.40 -20.98
C GLY A 155 -1.60 8.61 -19.62
N THR A 156 -1.73 9.80 -19.05
CA THR A 156 -1.08 10.17 -17.79
C THR A 156 -1.89 9.73 -16.57
N ALA A 157 -1.22 9.22 -15.53
CA ALA A 157 -1.83 8.80 -14.26
C ALA A 157 -1.14 9.47 -13.06
N THR A 158 -1.91 9.85 -12.03
CA THR A 158 -1.35 10.31 -10.76
C THR A 158 -1.53 9.24 -9.70
N VAL A 159 -0.45 8.90 -9.01
CA VAL A 159 -0.36 7.80 -8.05
C VAL A 159 0.11 8.33 -6.70
N ILE A 160 -0.51 7.85 -5.62
CA ILE A 160 -0.07 8.07 -4.25
C ILE A 160 0.21 6.71 -3.63
N TYR A 161 1.49 6.36 -3.47
CA TYR A 161 1.93 5.03 -3.05
C TYR A 161 2.53 5.05 -1.64
N PRO A 162 1.87 4.42 -0.65
CA PRO A 162 2.44 4.23 0.68
C PRO A 162 3.37 3.00 0.74
N ILE A 163 4.51 3.14 1.42
CA ILE A 163 5.43 2.05 1.77
C ILE A 163 5.63 2.04 3.27
N GLU A 164 5.42 0.88 3.90
CA GLU A 164 5.74 0.68 5.31
C GLU A 164 7.18 0.17 5.47
N PHE A 165 7.92 0.83 6.35
CA PHE A 165 9.26 0.44 6.76
C PHE A 165 9.21 0.07 8.25
N ALA A 166 9.73 -1.12 8.56
CA ALA A 166 9.88 -1.63 9.91
C ALA A 166 11.19 -2.43 9.98
N PRO A 167 11.86 -2.46 11.14
CA PRO A 167 13.02 -3.31 11.33
C PRO A 167 12.57 -4.77 11.14
N GLY A 168 13.39 -5.59 10.47
CA GLY A 168 13.09 -7.00 10.34
C GLY A 168 13.09 -7.67 11.71
N ASP A 169 12.03 -8.44 12.00
CA ASP A 169 12.07 -9.44 13.05
C ASP A 169 12.82 -10.65 12.47
N ASP A 170 14.09 -10.86 12.87
CA ASP A 170 14.79 -12.15 12.64
C ASP A 170 14.10 -13.30 13.40
#